data_AF-F4GYR0-F1
#
_entry.id   AF-F4GYR0-F1
#
_cell.length_a   1.000
_cell.length_b   1.000
_cell.length_c   1.000
_cell.angle_alpha   90.00
_cell.angle_beta   90.00
_cell.angle_gamma   90.00
#
_symmetry.space_group_name_H-M   'P 1'
#
loop_
_entity.id
_entity.type
_entity.pdbx_description
1 polymer ?
#
loop_
_entity_poly.entity_id
_entity_poly.type
_entity_poly.pdbx_seq_one_letter_code
_entity_poly.pdbx_strand_id
1 'polypeptide(L)'
;MHETVVSVEGCCEHRHPAERGTVTLTVGFDGPDREAVVRRTTGEHAWLAEVAQQLHAPPSGAVSSWSSGRVRVWAERPWNTDGRQLPLVHHAAADLTMTFRDLELLERWVEDAAVRDGVTVQGVEWDLAHETRTRLTADAQVRAVQDAAAKASVYARSLGLTAVRPLAVADPGLLGDGARPPVEPLFAARSMVAPDAGGGLDLRPDEIVVSVRVHARFAAT
;
A
#
# COMPACT_ATOMS: atom_id res chain seq x y z
N MET A 1 -51.48 -3.67 -3.75
CA MET A 1 -50.27 -4.52 -3.86
C MET A 1 -49.37 -4.18 -2.70
N HIS A 2 -48.90 -5.17 -1.94
CA HIS A 2 -47.93 -4.94 -0.86
C HIS A 2 -46.53 -4.92 -1.46
N GLU A 3 -45.86 -3.79 -1.34
CA GLU A 3 -44.49 -3.61 -1.79
C GLU A 3 -43.54 -3.90 -0.63
N THR A 4 -42.54 -4.76 -0.87
CA THR A 4 -41.49 -5.07 0.10
C THR A 4 -40.19 -4.38 -0.30
N VAL A 5 -39.54 -3.69 0.62
CA VAL A 5 -38.21 -3.11 0.38
C VAL A 5 -37.13 -4.12 0.78
N VAL A 6 -36.24 -4.42 -0.16
CA VAL A 6 -35.09 -5.31 0.02
C VAL A 6 -33.83 -4.47 0.04
N SER A 7 -33.17 -4.39 1.20
CA SER A 7 -31.86 -3.75 1.37
C SER A 7 -30.76 -4.82 1.33
N VAL A 8 -29.76 -4.62 0.49
CA VAL A 8 -28.66 -5.57 0.29
C VAL A 8 -27.33 -4.85 0.14
N GLU A 9 -26.27 -5.53 0.55
CA GLU A 9 -24.91 -5.19 0.12
C GLU A 9 -24.56 -6.03 -1.10
N GLY A 10 -24.02 -5.40 -2.14
CA GLY A 10 -23.38 -6.06 -3.27
C GLY A 10 -21.87 -5.90 -3.19
N CYS A 11 -21.12 -6.92 -3.59
CA CYS A 11 -19.66 -6.87 -3.56
C CYS A 11 -19.04 -7.47 -4.81
N CYS A 12 -17.84 -7.00 -5.16
CA CYS A 12 -16.99 -7.60 -6.17
C CYS A 12 -15.52 -7.46 -5.77
N GLU A 13 -14.75 -8.49 -6.09
CA GLU A 13 -13.31 -8.55 -5.88
C GLU A 13 -12.62 -8.89 -7.20
N HIS A 14 -11.56 -8.15 -7.54
CA HIS A 14 -10.61 -8.52 -8.57
C HIS A 14 -9.24 -8.79 -7.96
N ARG A 15 -8.57 -9.76 -8.55
CA ARG A 15 -7.20 -10.15 -8.25
C ARG A 15 -6.36 -9.90 -9.48
N HIS A 16 -5.26 -9.18 -9.32
CA HIS A 16 -4.39 -8.82 -10.43
C HIS A 16 -2.93 -8.86 -9.96
N PRO A 17 -2.00 -9.42 -10.75
CA PRO A 17 -0.58 -9.35 -10.41
C PRO A 17 -0.14 -7.89 -10.29
N ALA A 18 0.79 -7.61 -9.38
CA ALA A 18 1.39 -6.28 -9.27
C ALA A 18 2.03 -5.86 -10.61
N GLU A 19 1.94 -4.57 -10.91
CA GLU A 19 2.52 -3.98 -12.12
C GLU A 19 3.65 -3.00 -11.78
N ARG A 20 3.78 -2.65 -10.49
CA ARG A 20 4.80 -1.74 -9.96
C ARG A 20 5.28 -2.24 -8.60
N GLY A 21 6.55 -1.96 -8.31
CA GLY A 21 7.15 -2.17 -6.99
C GLY A 21 7.82 -0.89 -6.52
N THR A 22 7.48 -0.43 -5.32
CA THR A 22 8.11 0.72 -4.68
C THR A 22 9.06 0.26 -3.60
N VAL A 23 10.36 0.41 -3.84
CA VAL A 23 11.37 0.14 -2.82
C VAL A 23 11.63 1.39 -1.99
N THR A 24 11.70 1.20 -0.67
CA THR A 24 12.19 2.21 0.26
C THR A 24 13.50 1.73 0.87
N LEU A 25 14.51 2.58 0.85
CA LEU A 25 15.78 2.34 1.52
C LEU A 25 16.19 3.53 2.38
N THR A 26 17.06 3.24 3.35
CA THR A 26 17.76 4.24 4.15
C THR A 26 19.25 4.01 3.95
N VAL A 27 19.97 5.07 3.63
CA VAL A 27 21.43 5.09 3.67
C VAL A 27 21.87 5.80 4.93
N GLY A 28 22.79 5.21 5.71
CA GLY A 28 23.24 5.82 6.95
C GLY A 28 24.51 5.19 7.48
N PHE A 29 25.26 6.02 8.19
CA PHE A 29 26.47 5.62 8.89
C PHE A 29 26.47 6.21 10.30
N ASP A 30 27.19 5.56 11.19
CA ASP A 30 27.45 6.05 12.53
C ASP A 30 28.94 5.95 12.89
N GLY A 31 29.37 6.73 13.88
CA GLY A 31 30.75 6.72 14.32
C GLY A 31 31.13 7.89 15.24
N PRO A 32 32.39 7.89 15.72
CA PRO A 32 32.88 8.89 16.67
C PRO A 32 33.21 10.26 16.04
N ASP A 33 33.42 10.31 14.72
CA ASP A 33 33.72 11.55 13.99
C ASP A 33 32.50 12.01 13.18
N ARG A 34 31.90 13.12 13.61
CA ARG A 34 30.74 13.74 12.94
C ARG A 34 31.00 14.05 11.48
N GLU A 35 32.17 14.63 11.15
CA GLU A 35 32.44 15.08 9.79
C GLU A 35 32.58 13.90 8.84
N ALA A 36 33.31 12.85 9.26
CA ALA A 36 33.44 11.63 8.50
C ALA A 36 32.08 10.95 8.24
N VAL A 37 31.24 10.83 9.27
CA VAL A 37 29.90 10.21 9.18
C VAL A 37 29.01 10.97 8.20
N VAL A 38 28.96 12.30 8.31
CA VAL A 38 28.14 13.16 7.43
C VAL A 38 28.64 13.09 5.98
N ARG A 39 29.95 13.19 5.77
CA ARG A 39 30.55 13.14 4.43
C ARG A 39 30.27 11.80 3.74
N ARG A 40 30.42 10.70 4.47
CA ARG A 40 30.19 9.34 3.95
C ARG A 40 28.73 9.13 3.57
N THR A 41 27.81 9.47 4.48
CA THR A 41 26.36 9.36 4.23
C THR A 41 25.92 10.22 3.04
N THR A 42 26.40 11.46 2.98
CA THR A 42 26.04 12.37 1.88
C THR A 42 26.58 11.89 0.53
N GLY A 43 27.79 11.33 0.50
CA GLY A 43 28.39 10.78 -0.72
C GLY A 43 27.61 9.57 -1.25
N GLU A 44 27.31 8.60 -0.38
CA GLU A 44 26.53 7.42 -0.77
C GLU A 44 25.09 7.79 -1.18
N HIS A 45 24.46 8.72 -0.44
CA HIS A 45 23.14 9.22 -0.80
C HIS A 45 23.12 9.91 -2.18
N ALA A 46 24.11 10.76 -2.46
CA ALA A 46 24.21 11.44 -3.74
C ALA A 46 24.37 10.45 -4.90
N TRP A 47 25.22 9.43 -4.73
CA TRP A 47 25.39 8.37 -5.73
C TRP A 47 24.10 7.60 -5.99
N LEU A 48 23.37 7.19 -4.93
CA LEU A 48 22.09 6.51 -5.07
C LEU A 48 21.03 7.38 -5.76
N ALA A 49 21.01 8.68 -5.46
CA ALA A 49 20.12 9.63 -6.12
C ALA A 49 20.46 9.79 -7.62
N GLU A 50 21.74 9.79 -7.99
CA GLU A 50 22.17 9.79 -9.40
C GLU A 50 21.72 8.52 -10.13
N VAL A 51 21.87 7.34 -9.51
CA VAL A 51 21.37 6.07 -10.05
C VAL A 51 19.86 6.13 -10.24
N ALA A 52 19.11 6.61 -9.24
CA ALA A 52 17.66 6.76 -9.35
C ALA A 52 17.26 7.70 -10.49
N GLN A 53 17.97 8.80 -10.66
CA GLN A 53 17.76 9.74 -11.76
C GLN A 53 18.04 9.10 -13.13
N GLN A 54 19.10 8.31 -13.26
CA GLN A 54 19.43 7.60 -14.50
C GLN A 54 18.37 6.55 -14.85
N LEU A 55 17.89 5.78 -13.87
CA LEU A 55 16.83 4.80 -14.07
C LEU A 55 15.48 5.44 -14.41
N HIS A 56 15.24 6.65 -13.93
CA HIS A 56 14.05 7.44 -14.27
C HIS A 56 14.13 8.08 -15.67
N ALA A 57 15.32 8.47 -16.12
CA ALA A 57 15.50 9.17 -17.38
C ALA A 57 15.24 8.25 -18.60
N PRO A 58 14.76 8.80 -19.73
CA PRO A 58 14.75 8.10 -21.00
C PRO A 58 16.19 7.75 -21.45
N PRO A 59 16.41 6.61 -22.13
CA PRO A 59 15.42 5.65 -22.63
C PRO A 59 15.03 4.55 -21.63
N SER A 60 15.66 4.50 -20.44
CA SER A 60 15.36 3.49 -19.41
C SER A 60 13.88 3.53 -19.03
N GLY A 61 13.42 4.67 -18.47
CA GLY A 61 12.05 4.84 -17.99
C GLY A 61 11.55 3.75 -17.03
N ALA A 62 12.44 2.91 -16.51
CA ALA A 62 12.13 1.74 -15.70
C ALA A 62 11.63 2.15 -14.30
N VAL A 63 12.10 3.31 -13.81
CA VAL A 63 11.58 3.95 -12.60
C VAL A 63 10.57 5.02 -13.01
N SER A 64 9.31 4.88 -12.59
CA SER A 64 8.25 5.84 -12.88
C SER A 64 8.35 7.12 -12.05
N SER A 65 8.88 7.00 -10.85
CA SER A 65 9.00 8.07 -9.88
C SER A 65 10.03 7.71 -8.84
N TRP A 66 10.73 8.72 -8.33
CA TRP A 66 11.62 8.57 -7.20
C TRP A 66 11.62 9.83 -6.35
N SER A 67 11.98 9.69 -5.08
CA SER A 67 12.14 10.79 -4.15
C SER A 67 13.30 10.52 -3.20
N SER A 68 14.00 11.58 -2.83
CA SER A 68 15.12 11.55 -1.89
C SER A 68 14.80 12.41 -0.66
N GLY A 69 15.00 11.83 0.51
CA GLY A 69 14.93 12.51 1.79
C GLY A 69 16.17 13.36 2.04
N ARG A 70 16.01 14.39 2.87
CA ARG A 70 17.17 15.19 3.33
C ARG A 70 18.02 14.36 4.29
N VAL A 71 19.34 14.55 4.23
CA VAL A 71 20.26 13.99 5.23
C VAL A 71 19.91 14.56 6.61
N ARG A 72 19.59 13.67 7.54
CA ARG A 72 19.37 13.95 8.96
C ARG A 72 20.63 13.58 9.73
N VAL A 73 21.04 14.43 10.67
CA VAL A 73 22.25 14.22 11.47
C VAL A 73 21.90 14.40 12.94
N TRP A 74 22.21 13.40 13.76
CA TRP A 74 21.98 13.45 15.20
C TRP A 74 23.17 12.84 15.95
N ALA A 75 23.14 12.94 17.27
CA ALA A 75 24.15 12.33 18.12
C ALA A 75 23.48 11.79 19.38
N GLU A 76 23.96 10.65 19.86
CA GLU A 76 23.49 10.04 21.09
C GLU A 76 24.65 9.51 21.93
N ARG A 77 24.39 9.31 23.22
CA ARG A 77 25.32 8.63 24.12
C ARG A 77 24.66 7.32 24.54
N PRO A 78 25.02 6.20 23.90
CA PRO A 78 24.41 4.92 24.22
C PRO A 78 24.78 4.48 25.64
N TRP A 79 23.96 3.62 26.21
CA TRP A 79 24.22 3.00 27.50
C TRP A 79 24.64 1.56 27.28
N ASN A 80 25.65 1.09 28.01
CA ASN A 80 25.99 -0.33 28.00
C ASN A 80 25.08 -1.11 28.97
N THR A 81 25.18 -2.44 28.96
CA THR A 81 24.39 -3.34 29.81
C THR A 81 24.63 -3.12 31.32
N ASP A 82 25.77 -2.52 31.70
CA ASP A 82 26.10 -2.20 33.10
C ASP A 82 25.57 -0.83 33.56
N GLY A 83 24.78 -0.14 32.73
CA GLY A 83 24.26 1.20 33.03
C GLY A 83 25.33 2.31 32.96
N ARG A 84 26.46 2.06 32.29
CA ARG A 84 27.47 3.08 32.01
C ARG A 84 27.17 3.76 30.68
N GLN A 85 27.25 5.09 30.70
CA GLN A 85 27.13 5.89 29.49
C GLN A 85 28.40 5.80 28.65
N LEU A 86 28.26 5.43 27.38
CA LEU A 86 29.34 5.29 26.40
C LEU A 86 29.70 6.65 25.77
N PRO A 87 30.82 6.72 25.03
CA PRO A 87 31.18 7.90 24.23
C PRO A 87 30.06 8.34 23.28
N LEU A 88 30.07 9.62 22.92
CA LEU A 88 29.12 10.19 21.97
C LEU A 88 29.29 9.53 20.61
N VAL A 89 28.20 9.05 20.02
CA VAL A 89 28.13 8.51 18.67
C VAL A 89 27.36 9.49 17.80
N HIS A 90 27.91 9.80 16.63
CA HIS A 90 27.26 10.60 15.61
C HIS A 90 26.62 9.70 14.58
N HIS A 91 25.41 10.05 14.16
CA HIS A 91 24.67 9.34 13.14
C HIS A 91 24.32 10.31 12.02
N ALA A 92 24.35 9.82 10.80
CA ALA A 92 23.71 10.47 9.67
C ALA A 92 22.93 9.45 8.86
N ALA A 93 21.74 9.82 8.40
CA ALA A 93 20.92 8.98 7.55
C ALA A 93 20.10 9.80 6.56
N ALA A 94 19.80 9.21 5.41
CA ALA A 94 18.90 9.74 4.40
C ALA A 94 18.07 8.62 3.79
N ASP A 95 16.84 8.94 3.39
CA ASP A 95 15.90 7.98 2.83
C ASP A 95 15.83 8.16 1.31
N LEU A 96 15.56 7.08 0.58
CA LEU A 96 15.32 7.09 -0.86
C LEU A 96 14.18 6.14 -1.17
N THR A 97 13.25 6.60 -2.01
CA THR A 97 12.11 5.82 -2.47
C THR A 97 12.08 5.81 -3.98
N MET A 98 11.88 4.64 -4.58
CA MET A 98 11.88 4.45 -6.03
C MET A 98 10.75 3.51 -6.43
N THR A 99 9.90 3.93 -7.38
CA THR A 99 8.83 3.11 -7.92
C THR A 99 9.23 2.58 -9.30
N PHE A 100 9.39 1.27 -9.40
CA PHE A 100 9.74 0.56 -10.62
C PHE A 100 8.49 0.11 -11.36
N ARG A 101 8.55 0.17 -12.70
CA ARG A 101 7.61 -0.48 -13.63
C ARG A 101 8.18 -1.79 -14.17
N ASP A 102 9.50 -1.95 -14.14
CA ASP A 102 10.21 -3.17 -14.49
C ASP A 102 10.54 -3.93 -13.19
N LEU A 103 9.78 -5.00 -12.93
CA LEU A 103 9.88 -5.77 -11.69
C LEU A 103 11.15 -6.63 -11.66
N GLU A 104 11.62 -7.11 -12.81
CA GLU A 104 12.88 -7.85 -12.90
C GLU A 104 14.09 -6.96 -12.64
N LEU A 105 14.02 -5.68 -13.03
CA LEU A 105 15.02 -4.69 -12.66
C LEU A 105 14.97 -4.34 -11.18
N LEU A 106 13.78 -4.21 -10.59
CA LEU A 106 13.61 -3.98 -9.17
C LEU A 106 14.29 -5.09 -8.36
N GLU A 107 14.01 -6.36 -8.66
CA GLU A 107 14.59 -7.52 -7.96
C GLU A 107 16.12 -7.45 -7.94
N ARG A 108 16.74 -7.31 -9.12
CA ARG A 108 18.20 -7.19 -9.26
C ARG A 108 18.76 -5.97 -8.52
N TRP A 109 18.08 -4.83 -8.61
CA TRP A 109 18.52 -3.60 -7.96
C TRP A 109 18.47 -3.72 -6.43
N VAL A 110 17.45 -4.39 -5.89
CA VAL A 110 17.35 -4.63 -4.44
C VAL A 110 18.45 -5.58 -3.97
N GLU A 111 18.77 -6.63 -4.72
CA GLU A 111 19.89 -7.53 -4.42
C GLU A 111 21.23 -6.78 -4.36
N ASP A 112 21.50 -5.92 -5.36
CA ASP A 112 22.70 -5.08 -5.40
C ASP A 112 22.74 -4.05 -4.25
N ALA A 113 21.61 -3.44 -3.91
CA ALA A 113 21.50 -2.48 -2.83
C ALA A 113 21.67 -3.12 -1.45
N ALA A 114 21.19 -4.35 -1.25
CA ALA A 114 21.23 -5.05 0.04
C ALA A 114 22.63 -5.42 0.50
N VAL A 115 23.59 -5.57 -0.42
CA VAL A 115 25.00 -5.86 -0.10
C VAL A 115 25.87 -4.60 0.00
N ARG A 116 25.29 -3.41 -0.25
CA ARG A 116 26.02 -2.14 -0.23
C ARG A 116 26.18 -1.63 1.20
N ASP A 117 27.40 -1.25 1.55
CA ASP A 117 27.69 -0.75 2.89
C ASP A 117 26.92 0.55 3.21
N GLY A 118 26.38 0.60 4.43
CA GLY A 118 25.53 1.70 4.91
C GLY A 118 24.16 1.80 4.25
N VAL A 119 23.74 0.83 3.44
CA VAL A 119 22.38 0.80 2.85
C VAL A 119 21.53 -0.25 3.56
N THR A 120 20.34 0.15 3.98
CA THR A 120 19.32 -0.71 4.55
C THR A 120 18.06 -0.63 3.69
N VAL A 121 17.70 -1.73 3.04
CA VAL A 121 16.43 -1.85 2.34
C VAL A 121 15.33 -2.08 3.37
N GLN A 122 14.36 -1.16 3.43
CA GLN A 122 13.26 -1.19 4.40
C GLN A 122 12.14 -2.14 3.94
N GLY A 123 11.95 -2.27 2.63
CA GLY A 123 10.95 -3.15 2.04
C GLY A 123 10.55 -2.73 0.63
N VAL A 124 9.70 -3.55 0.02
CA VAL A 124 9.08 -3.31 -1.28
C VAL A 124 7.56 -3.28 -1.09
N GLU A 125 6.91 -2.25 -1.61
CA GLU A 125 5.45 -2.13 -1.68
C GLU A 125 4.97 -2.36 -3.10
N TRP A 126 4.07 -3.32 -3.29
CA TRP A 126 3.52 -3.68 -4.59
C TRP A 126 2.25 -2.90 -4.91
N ASP A 127 2.12 -2.44 -6.16
CA ASP A 127 0.95 -1.70 -6.61
C ASP A 127 0.61 -1.98 -8.08
N LEU A 128 -0.57 -1.55 -8.51
CA LEU A 128 -1.01 -1.53 -9.90
C LEU A 128 -0.66 -0.18 -10.55
N ALA A 129 -0.56 -0.16 -11.88
CA ALA A 129 -0.60 1.10 -12.59
C ALA A 129 -1.94 1.80 -12.35
N HIS A 130 -1.92 3.12 -12.36
CA HIS A 130 -3.09 3.95 -12.09
C HIS A 130 -4.24 3.63 -13.05
N GLU A 131 -3.91 3.39 -14.33
CA GLU A 131 -4.83 3.02 -15.39
C GLU A 131 -5.50 1.67 -15.12
N THR A 132 -4.73 0.66 -14.73
CA THR A 132 -5.25 -0.67 -14.38
C THR A 132 -6.14 -0.60 -13.14
N ARG A 133 -5.69 0.11 -12.09
CA ARG A 133 -6.48 0.28 -10.86
C ARG A 133 -7.82 0.95 -11.14
N THR A 134 -7.82 2.01 -11.95
CA THR A 134 -9.04 2.73 -12.34
C THR A 134 -9.99 1.83 -13.11
N ARG A 135 -9.47 1.08 -14.09
CA ARG A 135 -10.26 0.11 -14.88
C ARG A 135 -10.88 -0.97 -14.01
N LEU A 136 -10.09 -1.63 -13.15
CA LEU A 136 -10.57 -2.70 -12.28
C LEU A 136 -11.57 -2.20 -11.24
N THR A 137 -11.39 -0.98 -10.71
CA THR A 137 -12.33 -0.36 -9.78
C THR A 137 -13.68 -0.11 -10.46
N ALA A 138 -13.68 0.42 -11.69
CA ALA A 138 -14.91 0.64 -12.45
C ALA A 138 -15.64 -0.68 -12.78
N ASP A 139 -14.92 -1.73 -13.18
CA ASP A 139 -15.51 -3.06 -13.41
C ASP A 139 -16.10 -3.64 -12.11
N ALA A 140 -15.36 -3.55 -11.00
CA ALA A 140 -15.83 -4.00 -9.68
C ALA A 140 -17.08 -3.25 -9.22
N GLN A 141 -17.19 -1.94 -9.48
CA GLN A 141 -18.40 -1.16 -9.18
C GLN A 141 -19.61 -1.69 -9.95
N VAL A 142 -19.47 -1.91 -11.27
CA VAL A 142 -20.54 -2.46 -12.11
C VAL A 142 -20.96 -3.83 -11.60
N ARG A 143 -20.00 -4.71 -11.32
CA ARG A 143 -20.26 -6.07 -10.82
C ARG A 143 -20.85 -6.10 -9.42
N ALA A 144 -20.45 -5.20 -8.53
CA ALA A 144 -21.02 -5.09 -7.19
C ALA A 144 -22.50 -4.69 -7.25
N VAL A 145 -22.88 -3.78 -8.14
CA VAL A 145 -24.30 -3.44 -8.38
C VAL A 145 -25.08 -4.62 -8.95
N GLN A 146 -24.47 -5.38 -9.88
CA GLN A 146 -25.06 -6.61 -10.41
C GLN A 146 -25.25 -7.69 -9.33
N ASP A 147 -24.26 -7.87 -8.43
CA ASP A 147 -24.37 -8.76 -7.27
C ASP A 147 -25.53 -8.35 -6.36
N ALA A 148 -25.64 -7.06 -6.03
CA ALA A 148 -26.75 -6.53 -5.25
C ALA A 148 -28.12 -6.84 -5.91
N ALA A 149 -28.26 -6.58 -7.21
CA ALA A 149 -29.50 -6.85 -7.93
C ALA A 149 -29.84 -8.35 -7.97
N ALA A 150 -28.85 -9.22 -8.18
CA ALA A 150 -29.03 -10.67 -8.14
C ALA A 150 -29.47 -11.14 -6.75
N LYS A 151 -28.83 -10.64 -5.70
CA LYS A 151 -29.15 -10.94 -4.29
C LYS A 151 -30.56 -10.50 -3.92
N ALA A 152 -30.95 -9.28 -4.30
CA ALA A 152 -32.31 -8.78 -4.10
C ALA A 152 -33.35 -9.65 -4.83
N SER A 153 -33.04 -10.12 -6.05
CA SER A 153 -33.89 -11.03 -6.82
C SER A 153 -34.03 -12.41 -6.17
N VAL A 154 -33.00 -12.93 -5.50
CA VAL A 154 -33.08 -14.16 -4.70
C VAL A 154 -34.02 -13.96 -3.50
N TYR A 155 -33.89 -12.85 -2.78
CA TYR A 155 -34.74 -12.56 -1.63
C TYR A 155 -36.21 -12.34 -2.02
N ALA A 156 -36.47 -11.57 -3.07
CA ALA A 156 -37.83 -11.35 -3.58
C ALA A 156 -38.53 -12.67 -3.97
N ARG A 157 -37.85 -13.52 -4.75
CA ARG A 157 -38.40 -14.83 -5.14
C ARG A 157 -38.68 -15.74 -3.95
N SER A 158 -37.84 -15.68 -2.91
CA SER A 158 -38.04 -16.46 -1.68
C SER A 158 -39.29 -16.03 -0.90
N LEU A 159 -39.78 -14.80 -1.12
CA LEU A 159 -41.02 -14.27 -0.56
C LEU A 159 -42.24 -14.46 -1.50
N GLY A 160 -42.07 -15.14 -2.63
CA GLY A 160 -43.12 -15.31 -3.64
C GLY A 160 -43.37 -14.06 -4.51
N LEU A 161 -42.47 -13.08 -4.48
CA LEU A 161 -42.51 -11.86 -5.30
C LEU A 161 -41.81 -12.11 -6.64
N THR A 162 -42.27 -11.43 -7.70
CA THR A 162 -41.86 -11.73 -9.08
C THR A 162 -41.11 -10.60 -9.78
N ALA A 163 -41.26 -9.37 -9.30
CA ALA A 163 -40.58 -8.21 -9.87
C ALA A 163 -39.70 -7.54 -8.81
N VAL A 164 -38.52 -7.07 -9.24
CA VAL A 164 -37.57 -6.30 -8.43
C VAL A 164 -37.17 -5.06 -9.23
N ARG A 165 -37.30 -3.87 -8.63
CA ARG A 165 -36.86 -2.61 -9.24
C ARG A 165 -35.95 -1.83 -8.30
N PRO A 166 -34.88 -1.18 -8.81
CA PRO A 166 -33.97 -0.41 -7.98
C PRO A 166 -34.66 0.84 -7.42
N LEU A 167 -34.41 1.14 -6.15
CA LEU A 167 -34.86 2.36 -5.45
C LEU A 167 -33.70 3.29 -5.13
N ALA A 168 -32.57 2.73 -4.67
CA ALA A 168 -31.38 3.49 -4.32
C ALA A 168 -30.13 2.61 -4.42
N VAL A 169 -29.01 3.22 -4.77
CA VAL A 169 -27.66 2.64 -4.72
C VAL A 169 -26.74 3.70 -4.14
N ALA A 170 -25.88 3.32 -3.20
CA ALA A 170 -24.87 4.21 -2.64
C ALA A 170 -23.67 3.41 -2.12
N ASP A 171 -22.57 4.11 -1.85
CA ASP A 171 -21.47 3.52 -1.09
C ASP A 171 -21.93 3.14 0.34
N PRO A 172 -21.24 2.20 1.00
CA PRO A 172 -21.60 1.75 2.33
C PRO A 172 -21.77 2.90 3.32
N GLY A 173 -22.93 2.95 3.99
CA GLY A 173 -23.26 3.98 4.98
C GLY A 173 -23.88 5.27 4.43
N LEU A 174 -24.07 5.41 3.11
CA LEU A 174 -24.64 6.61 2.48
C LEU A 174 -26.13 6.51 2.12
N LEU A 175 -26.81 5.41 2.45
CA LEU A 175 -28.24 5.21 2.12
C LEU A 175 -29.26 5.91 3.05
N GLY A 176 -28.78 6.65 4.07
CA GLY A 176 -29.61 7.56 4.88
C GLY A 176 -30.66 6.89 5.77
N ASP A 177 -30.62 5.56 5.91
CA ASP A 177 -31.23 4.84 7.01
C ASP A 177 -30.54 5.28 8.29
N GLY A 178 -31.28 5.69 9.31
CA GLY A 178 -30.76 5.94 10.67
C GLY A 178 -30.09 4.73 11.34
N ALA A 179 -29.70 3.70 10.59
CA ALA A 179 -28.60 2.84 10.94
C ALA A 179 -27.36 3.72 11.12
N ARG A 180 -27.17 4.15 12.37
CA ARG A 180 -25.89 4.62 12.89
C ARG A 180 -24.83 3.74 12.21
N PRO A 181 -23.82 4.32 11.52
CA PRO A 181 -22.72 3.49 11.04
C PRO A 181 -22.34 2.61 12.21
N PRO A 182 -22.16 1.28 12.04
CA PRO A 182 -21.55 0.52 13.11
C PRO A 182 -20.35 1.36 13.50
N VAL A 183 -20.36 1.82 14.75
CA VAL A 183 -19.16 2.36 15.34
C VAL A 183 -18.27 1.14 15.35
N GLU A 184 -17.58 0.89 14.24
CA GLU A 184 -16.41 0.06 14.27
C GLU A 184 -15.63 0.68 15.42
N PRO A 185 -15.38 -0.07 16.51
CA PRO A 185 -14.48 0.46 17.52
C PRO A 185 -13.27 0.92 16.73
N LEU A 186 -12.78 2.13 17.01
CA LEU A 186 -11.54 2.66 16.45
C LEU A 186 -10.30 1.79 16.81
N PHE A 187 -10.56 0.59 17.35
CA PHE A 187 -9.70 -0.51 17.75
C PHE A 187 -10.15 -1.85 17.15
N ALA A 188 -10.84 -1.87 16.00
CA ALA A 188 -10.63 -2.96 15.07
C ALA A 188 -9.17 -2.83 14.64
N ALA A 189 -8.31 -3.45 15.44
CA ALA A 189 -6.91 -3.60 15.18
C ALA A 189 -6.82 -3.87 13.68
N ARG A 190 -6.15 -2.96 12.96
CA ARG A 190 -5.30 -3.43 11.90
C ARG A 190 -4.61 -4.63 12.54
N SER A 191 -4.94 -5.83 12.10
CA SER A 191 -3.93 -6.87 12.05
C SER A 191 -2.86 -6.25 11.16
N MET A 192 -2.03 -5.42 11.78
CA MET A 192 -0.63 -5.40 11.48
C MET A 192 -0.29 -6.86 11.69
N VAL A 193 -0.40 -7.63 10.61
CA VAL A 193 0.61 -8.64 10.35
C VAL A 193 1.88 -7.86 10.63
N ALA A 194 2.46 -8.11 11.80
CA ALA A 194 3.79 -7.62 12.05
C ALA A 194 4.55 -8.10 10.81
N PRO A 195 5.27 -7.22 10.08
CA PRO A 195 6.17 -7.72 9.07
C PRO A 195 6.97 -8.79 9.79
N ASP A 196 6.94 -10.01 9.25
CA ASP A 196 7.69 -11.11 9.82
C ASP A 196 9.08 -10.56 10.08
N ALA A 197 9.47 -10.47 11.35
CA ALA A 197 10.85 -10.18 11.73
C ALA A 197 11.73 -11.42 11.47
N GLY A 198 11.33 -12.26 10.51
CA GLY A 198 12.15 -13.22 9.80
C GLY A 198 12.69 -12.51 8.57
N GLY A 199 13.92 -12.01 8.68
CA GLY A 199 14.60 -11.20 7.66
C GLY A 199 14.81 -11.93 6.34
N GLY A 200 13.78 -11.95 5.51
CA GLY A 200 13.84 -12.15 4.07
C GLY A 200 13.08 -11.02 3.41
N LEU A 201 13.72 -10.32 2.48
CA LEU A 201 13.00 -9.46 1.54
C LEU A 201 12.20 -10.40 0.63
N ASP A 202 10.87 -10.43 0.77
CA ASP A 202 10.03 -11.12 -0.21
C ASP A 202 9.91 -10.21 -1.44
N LEU A 203 10.71 -10.52 -2.45
CA LEU A 203 10.78 -9.78 -3.71
C LEU A 203 9.80 -10.32 -4.75
N ARG A 204 8.97 -11.31 -4.40
CA ARG A 204 7.96 -11.82 -5.33
C ARG A 204 6.83 -10.81 -5.50
N PRO A 205 6.46 -10.46 -6.74
CA PRO A 205 5.32 -9.60 -7.00
C PRO A 205 4.04 -10.20 -6.39
N ASP A 206 3.38 -9.42 -5.52
CA ASP A 206 2.13 -9.83 -4.88
C ASP A 206 0.93 -9.76 -5.84
N GLU A 207 -0.11 -10.49 -5.48
CA GLU A 207 -1.43 -10.33 -6.08
C GLU A 207 -2.17 -9.17 -5.39
N ILE A 208 -2.45 -8.11 -6.15
CA ILE A 208 -3.18 -6.94 -5.67
C ILE A 208 -4.69 -7.19 -5.77
N VAL A 209 -5.37 -6.99 -4.65
CA VAL A 209 -6.82 -7.13 -4.53
C VAL A 209 -7.51 -5.77 -4.67
N VAL A 210 -8.43 -5.65 -5.63
CA VAL A 210 -9.32 -4.50 -5.81
C VAL A 210 -10.74 -4.91 -5.45
N SER A 211 -11.24 -4.44 -4.32
CA SER A 211 -12.58 -4.77 -3.81
C SER A 211 -13.50 -3.55 -3.79
N VAL A 212 -14.75 -3.73 -4.21
CA VAL A 212 -15.80 -2.71 -4.11
C VAL A 212 -17.02 -3.30 -3.41
N ARG A 213 -17.64 -2.50 -2.55
CA ARG A 213 -18.92 -2.78 -1.90
C ARG A 213 -19.89 -1.65 -2.21
N VAL A 214 -21.15 -1.99 -2.45
CA VAL A 214 -22.25 -1.04 -2.63
C VAL A 214 -23.42 -1.47 -1.75
N HIS A 215 -24.14 -0.51 -1.20
CA HIS A 215 -25.44 -0.77 -0.58
C HIS A 215 -26.54 -0.37 -1.56
N ALA A 216 -27.54 -1.22 -1.70
CA ALA A 216 -28.66 -0.97 -2.61
C ALA A 216 -29.99 -1.35 -1.97
N ARG A 217 -31.03 -0.61 -2.36
CA ARG A 217 -32.42 -0.89 -2.02
C ARG A 217 -33.20 -1.18 -3.28
N PHE A 218 -34.08 -2.16 -3.18
CA PHE A 218 -34.98 -2.54 -4.25
C PHE A 218 -36.40 -2.64 -3.71
N ALA A 219 -37.38 -2.26 -4.52
CA ALA A 219 -38.77 -2.60 -4.29
C ALA A 219 -39.06 -3.95 -4.96
N ALA A 220 -39.72 -4.83 -4.22
CA ALA A 220 -40.16 -6.14 -4.69
C ALA A 220 -41.69 -6.25 -4.61
N THR A 221 -42.29 -6.81 -5.65
CA THR A 221 -43.76 -7.00 -5.81
C THR A 221 -44.10 -8.33 -6.44
#